data_AF-A0A6I3BML9-F1
#
_entry.id   AF-A0A6I3BML9-F1
#
_cell.length_a   1.000
_cell.length_b   1.000
_cell.length_c   1.000
_cell.angle_alpha   90.00
_cell.angle_beta   90.00
_cell.angle_gamma   90.00
#
_symmetry.space_group_name_H-M   'P 1'
#
loop_
_entity.id
_entity.type
_entity.pdbx_description
1 polymer ?
#
loop_
_entity_poly.entity_id
_entity_poly.type
_entity_poly.pdbx_seq_one_letter_code
_entity_poly.pdbx_strand_id
1 'polypeptide(L)'
;MSCGNHHDVPCIEIRPLIVLFIDQEIFDAHQLDIVEVHFGECPPCKNQMEQESQSLLLMRNLLSRCCNEPAPASLHERLIEQTQQLHQEMTMRTEITYTESTYTEITVDGQTQIEITSKIRREFPRE
;
A
#
# COMPACT_ATOMS: atom_id res chain seq x y z
N MET A 1 17.36 29.62 9.14
CA MET A 1 16.06 30.11 9.62
C MET A 1 15.78 29.37 10.91
N SER A 2 15.80 30.09 12.03
CA SER A 2 15.65 29.54 13.37
C SER A 2 14.20 29.12 13.58
N CYS A 3 13.97 27.83 13.82
CA CYS A 3 12.74 27.35 14.43
C CYS A 3 12.63 28.02 15.82
N GLY A 4 11.61 28.83 16.04
CA GLY A 4 11.50 29.69 17.24
C GLY A 4 11.17 28.97 18.55
N ASN A 5 11.29 27.64 18.61
CA ASN A 5 10.94 26.80 19.75
C ASN A 5 12.10 25.85 20.08
N HIS A 6 12.28 25.56 21.37
CA HIS A 6 13.25 24.56 21.83
C HIS A 6 12.60 23.17 21.74
N HIS A 7 13.23 22.28 20.96
CA HIS A 7 12.92 20.86 20.85
C HIS A 7 14.23 20.09 21.07
N ASP A 8 14.11 18.82 21.45
CA ASP A 8 15.23 18.01 21.95
C ASP A 8 16.43 17.95 20.99
N VAL A 9 16.18 17.94 19.68
CA VAL A 9 17.23 17.95 18.65
C VAL A 9 17.22 19.26 17.88
N PRO A 10 18.33 20.01 17.80
CA PRO A 10 18.35 21.31 17.15
C PRO A 10 18.11 21.19 15.63
N CYS A 11 17.36 22.12 15.05
CA CYS A 11 17.01 22.11 13.62
C CYS A 11 18.23 22.08 12.69
N ILE A 12 19.38 22.56 13.15
CA ILE A 12 20.62 22.56 12.37
C ILE A 12 21.16 21.15 12.13
N GLU A 13 20.90 20.22 13.05
CA GLU A 13 21.28 18.80 12.93
C GLU A 13 20.30 18.04 12.04
N ILE A 14 19.03 18.41 12.05
CA ILE A 14 17.99 17.77 11.21
C ILE A 14 18.11 18.19 9.74
N ARG A 15 18.49 19.44 9.46
CA ARG A 15 18.55 19.97 8.10
C ARG A 15 19.37 19.13 7.10
N PRO A 16 20.60 18.66 7.40
CA PRO A 16 21.34 17.77 6.51
C PRO A 16 20.69 16.39 6.36
N LEU A 17 19.88 15.95 7.33
CA LEU A 17 19.18 14.66 7.30
C LEU A 17 17.91 14.70 6.44
N ILE A 18 17.40 15.88 6.07
CA ILE A 18 16.18 16.02 5.26
C ILE A 18 16.29 15.26 3.94
N VAL A 19 17.40 15.42 3.21
CA VAL A 19 17.59 14.75 1.91
C VAL A 19 17.72 13.23 2.09
N LEU A 20 18.49 12.80 3.10
CA LEU A 20 18.65 11.38 3.44
C LEU A 20 17.31 10.73 3.83
N PHE A 21 16.46 11.46 4.55
CA PHE A 21 15.12 11.02 4.90
C PHE A 21 14.24 10.88 3.65
N ILE A 22 14.29 11.83 2.71
CA ILE A 22 13.52 11.78 1.46
C ILE A 22 13.93 10.58 0.60
N ASP A 23 15.23 10.32 0.49
CA ASP A 23 15.78 9.20 -0.31
C ASP A 23 15.76 7.85 0.45
N GLN A 24 15.25 7.82 1.69
CA GLN A 24 15.20 6.63 2.56
C GLN A 24 16.60 6.03 2.85
N GLU A 25 17.62 6.89 2.97
CA GLU A 25 19.02 6.52 3.22
C GLU A 25 19.42 6.60 4.70
N ILE A 26 18.45 6.72 5.62
CA ILE A 26 18.69 6.65 7.05
C ILE A 26 18.55 5.19 7.50
N PHE A 27 19.68 4.52 7.70
CA PHE A 27 19.71 3.10 8.08
C PHE A 27 19.61 2.86 9.60
N ASP A 28 19.94 3.86 10.41
CA ASP A 28 19.79 3.78 11.86
C ASP A 28 18.34 4.09 12.26
N ALA A 29 17.64 3.09 12.81
CA ALA A 29 16.25 3.21 13.23
C ALA A 29 16.05 4.28 14.32
N HIS A 30 17.03 4.46 15.20
CA HIS A 30 16.96 5.49 16.24
C HIS A 30 17.08 6.89 15.65
N GLN A 31 17.97 7.07 14.67
CA GLN A 31 18.12 8.32 13.95
C GLN A 31 16.87 8.66 13.12
N LEU A 32 16.25 7.65 12.51
CA LEU A 32 15.01 7.81 11.75
C LEU A 32 13.86 8.28 12.67
N ASP A 33 13.68 7.66 13.82
CA ASP A 33 12.66 8.03 14.81
C ASP A 33 12.84 9.47 15.31
N ILE A 34 14.07 9.88 15.62
CA ILE A 34 14.39 11.27 16.00
C ILE A 34 13.94 12.28 14.92
N VAL A 35 14.22 11.97 13.66
CA VAL A 35 13.89 12.86 12.53
C VAL A 35 12.37 12.93 12.32
N GLU A 36 11.67 11.81 12.44
CA GLU A 36 10.20 11.74 12.33
C GLU A 36 9.51 12.53 13.44
N VAL A 37 9.93 12.34 14.69
CA VAL A 37 9.42 13.09 15.84
C VAL A 37 9.65 14.59 15.64
N HIS A 38 10.84 14.99 15.20
CA HIS A 38 11.15 16.39 14.95
C HIS A 38 10.24 17.03 13.89
N PHE A 39 9.91 16.32 12.80
CA PHE A 39 8.96 16.84 11.81
C PHE A 39 7.53 16.96 12.35
N GLY A 40 7.15 16.17 13.36
CA GLY A 40 5.90 16.31 14.10
C GLY A 40 5.86 17.55 15.00
N GLU A 41 6.98 17.86 15.67
CA GLU A 41 7.09 18.97 16.63
C GLU A 41 7.42 20.32 15.98
N CYS A 42 8.10 20.30 14.82
CA CYS A 42 8.67 21.48 14.17
C CYS A 42 8.08 21.69 12.75
N PRO A 43 6.94 22.41 12.63
CA PRO A 43 6.35 22.78 11.34
C PRO A 43 7.30 23.44 10.33
N PRO A 44 8.24 24.34 10.71
CA PRO A 44 9.13 24.94 9.72
C PRO A 44 10.10 23.93 9.08
N CYS A 45 10.59 22.94 9.85
CA CYS A 45 11.43 21.88 9.31
C CYS A 45 10.64 20.94 8.40
N LYS A 46 9.38 20.64 8.75
CA LYS A 46 8.47 19.88 7.90
C LYS A 46 8.22 20.58 6.57
N ASN A 47 7.90 21.87 6.58
CA ASN A 47 7.71 22.65 5.35
C ASN A 47 8.97 22.66 4.47
N GLN A 48 10.16 22.73 5.09
CA GLN A 48 11.42 22.64 4.35
C GLN A 48 11.58 21.27 3.69
N MET A 49 11.28 20.18 4.41
CA MET A 49 11.31 18.82 3.86
C MET A 49 10.33 18.66 2.68
N GLU A 50 9.11 19.18 2.80
CA GLU A 50 8.12 19.16 1.70
C GLU A 50 8.60 19.94 0.47
N GLN A 51 9.23 21.11 0.67
CA GLN A 51 9.80 21.90 -0.42
C GLN A 51 10.94 21.16 -1.12
N GLU A 52 11.87 20.55 -0.36
CA GLU A 52 12.97 19.77 -0.94
C GLU A 52 12.44 18.54 -1.68
N SER A 53 11.43 17.85 -1.14
CA SER A 53 10.77 16.71 -1.79
C SER A 53 10.17 17.10 -3.15
N GLN A 54 9.49 18.25 -3.23
CA GLN A 54 8.95 18.78 -4.48
C GLN A 54 10.06 19.11 -5.49
N SER A 55 11.16 19.73 -5.02
CA SER A 55 12.33 20.05 -5.85
C SER A 55 12.96 18.78 -6.45
N LEU A 56 13.20 17.77 -5.61
CA LEU A 56 13.74 16.48 -6.04
C LEU A 56 12.80 15.74 -7.00
N LEU A 57 11.49 15.75 -6.74
CA LEU A 57 10.50 15.17 -7.64
C LEU A 57 10.52 15.85 -9.02
N LEU A 58 10.62 17.18 -9.06
CA LEU A 58 10.74 17.92 -10.31
C LEU A 58 12.02 17.51 -11.06
N MET A 59 13.16 17.46 -10.37
CA MET A 59 14.43 17.02 -10.98
C MET A 59 14.34 15.58 -11.52
N ARG A 60 13.80 14.65 -10.73
CA ARG A 60 13.58 13.26 -11.16
C ARG A 60 12.71 13.20 -12.40
N ASN A 61 11.61 13.94 -12.46
CA ASN A 61 10.74 13.98 -13.63
C ASN A 61 11.44 14.54 -14.88
N LEU A 62 12.28 15.56 -14.74
CA LEU A 62 13.06 16.10 -15.85
C LEU A 62 14.09 15.07 -16.34
N LEU A 63 14.81 14.43 -15.43
CA LEU A 63 15.80 13.41 -15.76
C LEU A 63 15.17 12.18 -16.42
N SER A 64 14.06 11.67 -15.90
CA SER A 64 13.34 10.53 -16.49
C SER A 64 12.83 10.81 -17.90
N ARG A 65 12.54 12.07 -18.24
CA ARG A 65 12.17 12.46 -19.61
C ARG A 65 13.37 12.51 -20.56
N CYS A 66 14.56 12.82 -20.05
CA CYS A 66 15.79 12.90 -20.85
C CYS A 66 16.47 11.52 -21.00
N CYS A 67 16.46 10.70 -19.97
CA CYS A 67 17.12 9.39 -19.92
C CYS A 67 16.09 8.27 -20.15
N ASN A 68 15.69 8.09 -21.41
CA ASN A 68 14.69 7.10 -21.80
C ASN A 68 15.36 5.83 -22.35
N GLU A 69 16.07 5.09 -21.49
CA GLU A 69 16.64 3.80 -21.86
C GLU A 69 15.55 2.71 -21.74
N PRO A 70 15.22 1.98 -22.82
CA PRO A 70 14.23 0.92 -22.74
C PRO A 70 14.74 -0.21 -21.86
N ALA A 71 13.88 -0.75 -20.99
CA ALA A 71 14.24 -1.93 -20.22
C ALA A 71 14.52 -3.13 -21.17
N PRO A 72 15.42 -4.05 -20.79
CA PRO A 72 15.76 -5.21 -21.62
C PRO A 72 14.51 -6.05 -21.96
N ALA A 73 14.38 -6.48 -23.21
CA ALA A 73 13.24 -7.28 -23.67
C ALA A 73 13.06 -8.58 -22.85
N SER A 74 14.15 -9.19 -22.41
CA SER A 74 14.12 -10.39 -21.56
C SER A 74 13.44 -10.17 -20.21
N LEU A 75 13.56 -8.97 -19.62
CA LEU A 75 12.88 -8.62 -18.38
C LEU A 75 11.38 -8.48 -18.61
N HIS A 76 10.99 -7.85 -19.72
CA HIS A 76 9.58 -7.71 -20.10
C HIS A 76 8.91 -9.08 -20.29
N GLU A 77 9.55 -9.99 -21.03
CA GLU A 77 9.05 -11.35 -21.23
C GLU A 77 8.86 -12.09 -19.91
N ARG A 78 9.87 -12.02 -19.02
CA ARG A 78 9.81 -12.64 -17.69
C ARG A 78 8.69 -12.06 -16.82
N LEU A 79 8.49 -10.75 -16.83
CA LEU A 79 7.41 -10.10 -16.07
C LEU A 79 6.02 -10.53 -16.57
N ILE A 80 5.86 -10.63 -17.89
CA ILE A 80 4.62 -11.11 -18.50
C ILE A 80 4.34 -12.54 -18.05
N GLU A 81 5.33 -13.43 -18.13
CA GLU A 81 5.22 -14.82 -17.71
C GLU A 81 4.84 -14.93 -16.22
N GLN A 82 5.56 -14.22 -15.34
CA GLN A 82 5.29 -14.23 -13.90
C GLN A 82 3.88 -13.70 -13.57
N THR A 83 3.44 -12.64 -14.26
CA THR A 83 2.10 -12.08 -14.07
C THR A 83 1.02 -13.07 -14.50
N GLN A 84 1.23 -13.78 -15.62
CA GLN A 84 0.31 -14.82 -16.09
C GLN A 84 0.24 -16.00 -15.12
N GLN A 85 1.39 -16.45 -14.60
CA GLN A 85 1.45 -17.52 -13.60
C GLN A 85 0.67 -17.14 -12.34
N LEU A 86 0.93 -15.94 -11.78
CA LEU A 86 0.19 -15.43 -10.61
C LEU A 86 -1.31 -15.34 -10.88
N HIS A 87 -1.73 -14.90 -12.07
CA HIS A 87 -3.14 -14.86 -12.44
C HIS A 87 -3.77 -16.27 -12.49
N GLN A 88 -3.06 -17.27 -13.02
CA GLN A 88 -3.53 -18.65 -13.04
C GLN A 88 -3.65 -19.22 -11.62
N GLU A 89 -2.65 -18.98 -10.76
CA GLU A 89 -2.66 -19.41 -9.35
C GLU A 89 -3.84 -18.80 -8.58
N MET A 90 -4.09 -17.50 -8.74
CA MET A 90 -5.23 -16.82 -8.13
C MET A 90 -6.58 -17.37 -8.64
N THR A 91 -6.67 -17.67 -9.94
CA THR A 91 -7.90 -18.22 -10.56
C THR A 91 -8.16 -19.67 -10.12
N MET A 92 -7.11 -20.47 -9.90
CA MET A 92 -7.24 -21.85 -9.40
C MET A 92 -7.54 -21.93 -7.90
N ARG A 93 -7.24 -20.87 -7.13
CA ARG A 93 -7.51 -20.78 -5.68
C ARG A 93 -8.97 -20.44 -5.33
N THR A 94 -9.85 -20.16 -6.30
CA THR A 94 -11.27 -19.92 -6.01
C THR A 94 -12.02 -21.25 -5.89
N GLU A 95 -12.52 -21.58 -4.70
CA GLU A 95 -13.38 -22.74 -4.49
C GLU A 95 -14.85 -22.33 -4.54
N ILE A 96 -15.63 -22.97 -5.42
CA ILE A 96 -17.07 -22.71 -5.53
C ILE A 96 -17.78 -23.56 -4.49
N THR A 97 -18.33 -22.92 -3.45
CA THR A 97 -19.13 -23.63 -2.44
C THR A 97 -20.61 -23.34 -2.66
N TYR A 98 -21.43 -24.39 -2.63
CA TYR A 98 -22.89 -24.29 -2.70
C TYR A 98 -23.48 -24.54 -1.32
N THR A 99 -24.23 -23.58 -0.77
CA THR A 99 -25.06 -23.81 0.42
C THR A 99 -26.50 -24.07 -0.01
N GLU A 100 -27.02 -25.25 0.30
CA GLU A 100 -28.42 -25.63 0.11
C GLU A 100 -29.12 -25.60 1.48
N SER A 101 -30.16 -24.78 1.62
CA SER A 101 -30.94 -24.69 2.86
C SER A 101 -32.40 -25.02 2.55
N THR A 102 -32.90 -26.08 3.21
CA THR A 102 -34.30 -26.51 3.14
C THR A 102 -34.97 -26.15 4.46
N TYR A 103 -36.02 -25.32 4.40
CA TYR A 103 -36.85 -25.00 5.56
C TYR A 103 -38.21 -25.66 5.41
N THR A 104 -38.76 -26.20 6.50
CA THR A 104 -40.12 -26.75 6.55
C THR A 104 -40.87 -26.01 7.64
N GLU A 105 -41.85 -25.19 7.25
CA GLU A 105 -42.72 -24.51 8.18
C GLU A 105 -43.91 -25.40 8.54
N ILE A 106 -44.20 -25.55 9.83
CA ILE A 106 -45.36 -26.30 10.31
C ILE A 106 -46.24 -25.31 11.08
N THR A 107 -47.36 -24.92 10.49
CA THR A 107 -48.39 -24.11 11.15
C THR A 107 -49.31 -24.99 12.02
N VAL A 108 -49.87 -24.39 13.07
CA VAL A 108 -50.57 -25.05 14.17
C VAL A 108 -51.82 -25.83 13.72
N ASP A 109 -52.38 -25.50 12.55
CA ASP A 109 -53.63 -26.10 12.04
C ASP A 109 -53.44 -27.21 11.01
N GLY A 110 -52.21 -27.72 10.84
CA GLY A 110 -51.97 -28.92 10.05
C GLY A 110 -51.95 -28.67 8.55
N GLN A 111 -50.71 -28.54 8.05
CA GLN A 111 -50.25 -28.72 6.68
C GLN A 111 -50.32 -27.50 5.75
N THR A 112 -49.19 -26.80 5.66
CA THR A 112 -48.71 -26.26 4.39
C THR A 112 -47.20 -26.50 4.32
N GLN A 113 -46.77 -27.47 3.50
CA GLN A 113 -45.35 -27.74 3.26
C GLN A 113 -44.89 -26.86 2.09
N ILE A 114 -44.14 -25.81 2.38
CA ILE A 114 -43.46 -25.01 1.35
C ILE A 114 -41.99 -25.43 1.36
N GLU A 115 -41.55 -26.12 0.31
CA GLU A 115 -40.14 -26.45 0.09
C GLU A 115 -39.52 -25.37 -0.79
N ILE A 116 -38.77 -24.43 -0.19
CA ILE A 116 -37.99 -23.44 -0.92
C ILE A 116 -36.53 -23.87 -0.91
N THR A 117 -36.05 -24.40 -2.04
CA THR A 117 -34.63 -24.71 -2.24
C THR A 117 -33.90 -23.44 -2.66
N SER A 118 -33.17 -22.80 -1.75
CA SER A 118 -32.27 -21.70 -2.11
C SER A 118 -30.85 -22.23 -2.35
N LYS A 119 -30.30 -21.97 -3.54
CA LYS A 119 -28.90 -22.25 -3.88
C LYS A 119 -28.15 -20.93 -3.96
N ILE A 120 -27.32 -20.65 -2.96
CA ILE A 120 -26.49 -19.44 -2.93
C ILE A 120 -25.08 -19.83 -3.42
N ARG A 121 -24.65 -19.22 -4.52
CA ARG A 121 -23.28 -19.36 -5.04
C ARG A 121 -22.39 -18.37 -4.30
N ARG A 122 -21.37 -18.84 -3.60
CA ARG A 122 -20.35 -17.99 -2.97
C ARG A 122 -18.97 -18.40 -3.45
N GLU A 123 -18.22 -17.41 -3.92
CA GLU A 123 -16.82 -17.56 -4.33
C GLU A 123 -15.96 -17.15 -3.15
N PHE A 124 -15.22 -18.11 -2.57
CA PHE A 124 -14.30 -17.84 -1.47
C PHE A 124 -12.86 -18.05 -1.97
N PRO A 125 -11.93 -17.12 -1.67
CA PRO A 125 -10.51 -17.40 -1.86
C PRO A 125 -10.08 -18.50 -0.88
N ARG A 126 -9.41 -19.55 -1.38
CA ARG A 126 -8.82 -20.59 -0.52
C ARG A 126 -7.72 -19.98 0.36
N GLU A 127 -7.80 -20.22 1.66
CA GLU A 127 -6.77 -19.92 2.67
C GLU A 127 -5.43 -20.54 2.27
#